data_AF-A0A919ZTJ1-F1
#
_entry.id   AF-A0A919ZTJ1-F1
#
_cell.length_a   1.000
_cell.length_b   1.000
_cell.length_c   1.000
_cell.angle_alpha   90.00
_cell.angle_beta   90.00
_cell.angle_gamma   90.00
#
_symmetry.space_group_name_H-M   'P 1'
#
loop_
_entity.id
_entity.type
_entity.pdbx_description
1 polymer ?
#
loop_
_entity_poly.entity_id
_entity_poly.type
_entity_poly.pdbx_seq_one_letter_code
_entity_poly.pdbx_strand_id
1 'polypeptide(L)' 'MFRKCDEDNKFSLKIDLDNQIISGSDIEDLSFDIDPYRKKALLKGLDEIGQTLEDIDLISDFEQKHKKTFPWLF' A
#
# COMPACT_ATOMS: atom_id res chain seq x y z
N MET A 1 -5.51 -13.01 -25.62
CA MET A 1 -5.61 -13.26 -24.15
C MET A 1 -6.89 -12.69 -23.52
N PHE A 2 -7.80 -12.03 -24.26
CA PHE A 2 -8.99 -11.35 -23.70
C PHE A 2 -10.35 -12.01 -24.02
N ARG A 3 -10.38 -13.29 -24.40
CA ARG A 3 -11.58 -13.92 -25.00
C ARG A 3 -12.22 -15.01 -24.13
N LYS A 4 -12.16 -14.86 -22.80
CA LYS A 4 -12.69 -15.84 -21.84
C LYS A 4 -13.57 -15.22 -20.74
N CYS A 5 -14.22 -14.09 -21.01
CA CYS A 5 -15.12 -13.46 -20.03
C CYS A 5 -16.61 -13.51 -20.40
N ASP A 6 -17.00 -14.21 -21.47
CA ASP A 6 -18.36 -14.03 -22.01
C ASP A 6 -19.36 -15.16 -21.69
N GLU A 7 -18.95 -16.29 -21.10
CA GLU A 7 -19.88 -17.43 -20.93
C GLU A 7 -19.90 -18.13 -19.57
N ASP A 8 -19.13 -17.70 -18.55
CA ASP A 8 -19.28 -18.26 -17.20
C ASP A 8 -19.34 -17.16 -16.14
N ASN A 9 -20.55 -16.96 -15.62
CA ASN A 9 -20.94 -15.96 -14.62
C ASN A 9 -20.39 -16.27 -13.21
N LYS A 10 -19.25 -16.97 -13.13
CA LYS A 10 -18.60 -17.45 -11.88
C LYS A 10 -17.06 -17.47 -11.96
N PHE A 11 -16.44 -16.57 -12.73
CA PHE A 11 -14.99 -16.40 -12.64
C PHE A 11 -14.62 -15.68 -11.34
N SER A 12 -13.95 -16.37 -10.42
CA SER A 12 -13.49 -15.81 -9.13
C SER A 12 -11.96 -15.81 -9.06
N LEU A 13 -11.41 -14.65 -8.73
CA LEU A 13 -9.99 -14.45 -8.47
C LEU A 13 -9.79 -14.02 -7.03
N LYS A 14 -8.83 -14.66 -6.37
CA LYS A 14 -8.35 -14.29 -5.04
C LYS A 14 -6.94 -13.71 -5.19
N ILE A 15 -6.77 -12.47 -4.74
CA ILE A 15 -5.48 -11.79 -4.72
C ILE A 15 -4.98 -11.80 -3.28
N ASP A 16 -3.90 -12.55 -3.03
CA ASP A 16 -3.17 -12.55 -1.77
C ASP A 16 -2.01 -11.56 -1.88
N LEU A 17 -2.15 -10.41 -1.23
CA LEU A 17 -1.14 -9.35 -1.28
C LEU A 17 0.06 -9.64 -0.38
N ASP A 18 -0.14 -10.36 0.72
CA ASP A 18 0.94 -10.73 1.66
C ASP A 18 1.94 -11.66 0.97
N ASN A 19 1.42 -12.70 0.31
CA ASN A 19 2.22 -13.67 -0.43
C ASN A 19 2.52 -13.25 -1.88
N GLN A 20 1.85 -12.19 -2.37
CA GLN A 20 1.93 -11.70 -3.75
C GLN A 20 1.56 -12.77 -4.79
N ILE A 21 0.45 -13.47 -4.51
CA ILE A 21 -0.05 -14.56 -5.34
C ILE A 21 -1.48 -14.25 -5.76
N ILE A 22 -1.77 -14.45 -7.04
CA ILE A 22 -3.12 -14.45 -7.60
C ILE A 22 -3.52 -15.91 -7.82
N SER A 23 -4.61 -16.33 -7.19
CA SER A 23 -5.18 -17.67 -7.31
C SER A 23 -6.61 -17.58 -7.86
N GLY A 24 -7.08 -18.59 -8.55
CA GLY A 24 -8.46 -18.64 -9.06
C GLY A 24 -8.92 -20.06 -9.28
N SER A 25 -10.24 -20.27 -9.36
CA SER A 25 -10.82 -21.61 -9.51
C SER A 25 -10.38 -22.34 -10.79
N ASP A 26 -9.98 -21.59 -11.82
CA ASP A 26 -9.64 -22.11 -13.15
C ASP A 26 -8.25 -21.69 -13.63
N ILE A 27 -7.39 -21.17 -12.75
CA ILE A 27 -6.02 -20.76 -13.07
C ILE A 27 -5.02 -21.30 -12.05
N GLU A 28 -3.80 -21.56 -12.49
CA GLU A 28 -2.68 -21.82 -11.58
C GLU A 28 -2.30 -20.54 -10.82
N ASP A 29 -1.65 -20.72 -9.67
CA ASP A 29 -1.17 -19.63 -8.84
C ASP A 29 -0.12 -18.81 -9.59
N LEU A 30 -0.39 -17.51 -9.74
CA LEU A 30 0.47 -16.56 -10.42
C LEU A 30 1.12 -15.64 -9.40
N SER A 31 2.45 -15.66 -9.32
CA SER A 31 3.20 -14.67 -8.56
C SER A 31 3.19 -13.32 -9.27
N PHE A 32 3.00 -12.24 -8.52
CA PHE A 32 3.19 -10.88 -9.01
C PHE A 32 4.20 -10.14 -8.16
N ASP A 33 4.74 -9.05 -8.72
CA ASP A 33 5.63 -8.15 -8.02
C ASP A 33 4.96 -6.80 -7.82
N ILE A 34 5.20 -6.19 -6.67
CA ILE A 34 4.69 -4.88 -6.31
C ILE A 34 5.75 -4.15 -5.49
N ASP A 35 5.85 -2.86 -5.76
CA ASP A 35 6.73 -1.99 -4.98
C ASP A 35 6.45 -2.12 -3.46
N PRO A 36 7.49 -2.38 -2.63
CA PRO A 36 7.31 -2.62 -1.19
C PRO A 36 6.61 -1.47 -0.45
N TYR A 37 6.82 -0.22 -0.89
CA TYR A 37 6.17 0.94 -0.30
C TYR A 37 4.65 0.91 -0.59
N ARG A 38 4.27 0.62 -1.84
CA ARG A 38 2.86 0.40 -2.21
C ARG A 38 2.23 -0.81 -1.50
N LYS A 39 2.96 -1.92 -1.35
CA LYS A 39 2.51 -3.09 -0.59
C LYS A 39 2.19 -2.73 0.85
N LYS A 40 3.10 -2.04 1.53
CA LYS A 40 2.92 -1.58 2.91
C LYS A 40 1.70 -0.67 3.04
N ALA A 41 1.53 0.28 2.12
CA ALA A 41 0.39 1.19 2.10
C ALA A 41 -0.93 0.42 1.96
N LEU A 42 -1.02 -0.50 1.00
CA LEU A 42 -2.21 -1.32 0.75
C LEU A 42 -2.54 -2.25 1.93
N LEU A 43 -1.54 -2.90 2.54
CA LEU A 43 -1.74 -3.78 3.69
C LEU A 43 -2.21 -3.03 4.93
N LYS A 44 -1.69 -1.82 5.15
CA LYS A 44 -2.06 -0.98 6.30
C LYS A 44 -3.28 -0.10 6.04
N GLY A 45 -3.80 -0.06 4.81
CA GLY A 45 -4.88 0.84 4.41
C GLY A 45 -4.50 2.32 4.44
N LEU A 46 -3.21 2.64 4.24
CA LEU A 46 -2.69 4.01 4.28
C LEU A 46 -2.80 4.67 2.91
N ASP A 47 -3.25 5.93 2.91
CA ASP A 47 -3.08 6.85 1.80
C ASP A 47 -1.77 7.64 1.95
N GLU A 48 -1.47 8.55 1.00
CA GLU A 48 -0.23 9.35 1.01
C GLU A 48 -0.11 10.22 2.29
N ILE A 49 -1.24 10.68 2.81
CA ILE A 49 -1.31 11.47 4.06
C ILE A 49 -1.03 10.56 5.25
N GLY A 50 -1.68 9.39 5.32
CA GLY A 50 -1.48 8.40 6.36
C GLY A 50 -0.04 7.90 6.45
N GLN A 51 0.67 7.82 5.31
CA GLN A 51 2.09 7.52 5.29
C GLN A 51 2.94 8.64 5.89
N THR A 52 2.62 9.90 5.57
CA THR A 52 3.31 11.05 6.19
C THR A 52 3.04 11.12 7.70
N LEU A 53 1.83 10.73 8.14
CA LEU A 53 1.46 10.69 9.54
C LEU A 53 2.16 9.56 10.33
N GLU A 54 2.70 8.53 9.67
CA GLU A 54 3.56 7.55 10.37
C GLU A 54 4.81 8.22 10.97
N ASP A 55 5.24 9.36 10.42
CA ASP A 55 6.43 10.11 10.86
C ASP A 55 6.07 11.31 11.77
N ILE A 56 4.85 11.37 12.31
CA ILE A 56 4.38 12.54 13.07
C ILE A 56 5.24 12.86 14.30
N ASP A 57 5.82 11.84 14.93
CA ASP A 57 6.72 12.01 16.07
C ASP A 57 8.04 12.65 15.63
N LEU A 58 8.59 12.24 14.49
CA LEU A 58 9.81 12.84 13.91
C LEU A 58 9.58 14.30 13.50
N ILE A 59 8.40 14.59 12.92
CA ILE A 59 7.98 15.96 12.58
C ILE A 59 7.89 16.80 13.86
N SER A 60 7.25 16.28 14.90
CA SER A 60 7.09 16.96 16.19
C SER A 60 8.43 17.26 16.86
N ASP A 61 9.35 16.29 16.87
CA ASP A 61 10.69 16.44 17.43
C ASP A 61 11.51 17.50 16.67
N PHE A 62 11.43 17.47 15.33
CA PHE A 62 12.06 18.47 14.48
C PHE A 62 11.50 19.86 14.78
N GLU A 63 10.17 20.03 14.83
CA GLU A 63 9.53 21.32 15.11
C GLU A 63 9.91 21.88 16.48
N GLN A 64 9.95 21.04 17.52
CA GLN A 64 10.36 21.46 18.86
C GLN A 64 11.81 21.95 18.88
N LYS A 65 12.72 21.23 18.21
CA LYS A 65 14.12 21.64 18.10
C LYS A 65 14.27 22.90 17.27
N HIS A 66 13.50 23.04 16.20
CA HIS A 66 13.53 24.19 15.29
C HIS A 66 13.03 25.46 16.00
N LYS A 67 11.92 25.38 16.75
CA LYS A 67 11.42 26.47 17.60
C LYS A 67 12.44 26.95 18.63
N LYS A 68 13.16 26.03 19.26
CA LYS A 68 14.23 26.38 20.23
C LYS A 68 15.43 27.07 19.57
N THR A 69 15.79 26.63 18.37
CA THR A 69 16.98 27.13 17.66
C THR A 69 16.70 28.46 16.95
N PHE A 70 15.48 28.63 16.45
CA PHE A 70 15.05 29.78 15.65
C PHE A 70 13.75 30.39 16.21
N PRO A 71 13.77 30.94 17.43
CA PRO A 71 12.55 31.44 18.08
C PRO A 71 11.89 32.62 17.37
N TRP A 72 12.59 33.31 16.47
CA TRP A 72 12.07 34.45 15.71
C TRP A 72 11.29 34.07 14.44
N LEU A 73 11.22 32.78 14.11
CA LEU A 73 10.50 32.24 12.95
C LEU A 73 9.07 31.77 13.29
N PHE A 74 8.66 31.88 14.56
CA PHE A 74 7.40 31.37 15.10
C PHE A 74 6.66 32.40 15.94
#